data_AF-A0A5C4T8X2-F1
#
_entry.id   AF-A0A5C4T8X2-F1
#
_cell.length_a   1.000
_cell.length_b   1.000
_cell.length_c   1.000
_cell.angle_alpha   90.00
_cell.angle_beta   90.00
_cell.angle_gamma   90.00
#
_symmetry.space_group_name_H-M   'P 1'
#
loop_
_entity.id
_entity.type
_entity.pdbx_description
1 polymer ?
#
loop_
_entity_poly.entity_id
_entity_poly.type
_entity_poly.pdbx_seq_one_letter_code
_entity_poly.pdbx_strand_id
1 'polypeptide(L)'
;MAEKPSRKTFRVRLDEMVDLLREEIWSGKLGVDKYLPSEAELGKQFQLSNNSVRKGLDVLVQEGLIEKIPKVGNRVVSPTPDTNTVVRFGYHGTIAMETGIERLLEKFHKRYPHIQVQTLKVPTYNYFSFYKEYMEANLLDIFTMNDYNFGVLLEHDAVDLLEPVETDADHYPFLTEPFMAGGEQLVQPLIFTPLILCYNKEHFLENDLPEPDSGWTWDKLFRVAERLAVVNERYGFYYHMLARNRWPLFLLQSGMKFEKDERGLYKLDCDKLMEGLDVCKSLLEMENVFPSMLSASNADAEELFLQQKVSMIITSYSALNELKDADFPFDIAPLPSLRDFRTLMIVIGLAINHKSKVKEAAKLLGDFLRSYDSQLGIHRHTLSIPANKRAAEWTGEEKLSRPSRYYLYREIIPTFRLASELKLSSNELSAVYREAKLYWSGLYDRPTVCRNIERALNAPKPLIAAEQVRES
;
A
#
# COMPACT_ATOMS: atom_id res chain seq x y z
N MET A 1 23.16 26.33 34.05
CA MET A 1 22.23 26.60 32.95
C MET A 1 21.50 25.30 32.66
N ALA A 2 20.18 25.24 32.80
CA ALA A 2 19.42 24.01 32.57
C ALA A 2 19.33 23.73 31.06
N GLU A 3 19.68 22.52 30.62
CA GLU A 3 19.57 22.08 29.23
C GLU A 3 18.12 22.18 28.74
N LYS A 4 17.93 22.79 27.57
CA LYS A 4 16.60 22.86 26.93
C LYS A 4 16.18 21.45 26.50
N PRO A 5 14.97 20.98 26.86
CA PRO A 5 14.52 19.63 26.53
C PRO A 5 14.41 19.42 25.02
N SER A 6 14.72 18.20 24.56
CA SER A 6 14.70 17.86 23.14
C SER A 6 13.28 17.92 22.55
N ARG A 7 13.17 18.18 21.24
CA ARG A 7 11.89 18.23 20.50
C ARG A 7 11.07 16.94 20.62
N LYS A 8 11.72 15.78 20.83
CA LYS A 8 11.10 14.48 21.03
C LYS A 8 10.46 14.35 22.42
N THR A 9 11.14 14.84 23.45
CA THR A 9 10.65 14.87 24.84
C THR A 9 9.44 15.79 24.98
N PHE A 10 9.39 16.86 24.20
CA PHE A 10 8.26 17.78 24.15
C PHE A 10 6.96 17.16 23.60
N ARG A 11 7.04 16.40 22.50
CA ARG A 11 5.86 15.78 21.86
C ARG A 11 5.22 14.74 22.79
N VAL A 12 6.04 13.92 23.45
CA VAL A 12 5.58 12.93 24.44
C VAL A 12 4.81 13.58 25.59
N ARG A 13 5.30 14.69 26.15
CA ARG A 13 4.62 15.40 27.25
C ARG A 13 3.30 16.05 26.84
N LEU A 14 3.22 16.51 25.58
CA LEU A 14 1.97 17.04 25.03
C LEU A 14 0.94 15.92 24.91
N ASP A 15 1.34 14.78 24.35
CA ASP A 15 0.47 13.61 24.20
C ASP A 15 0.02 13.10 25.57
N GLU A 16 0.92 13.00 26.56
CA GLU A 16 0.60 12.65 27.95
C GLU A 16 -0.44 13.59 28.58
N MET A 17 -0.33 14.90 28.36
CA MET A 17 -1.29 15.89 28.87
C MET A 17 -2.68 15.68 28.28
N VAL A 18 -2.76 15.57 26.96
CA VAL A 18 -4.04 15.38 26.26
C VAL A 18 -4.68 14.06 26.70
N ASP A 19 -3.87 13.01 26.88
CA ASP A 19 -4.31 11.68 27.27
C ASP A 19 -4.87 11.62 28.67
N LEU A 20 -4.17 12.23 29.62
CA LEU A 20 -4.66 12.31 31.00
C LEU A 20 -5.95 13.11 31.07
N LEU A 21 -6.01 14.30 30.48
CA LEU A 21 -7.20 15.14 30.51
C LEU A 21 -8.41 14.44 29.87
N ARG A 22 -8.17 13.73 28.76
CA ARG A 22 -9.18 12.89 28.13
C ARG A 22 -9.68 11.81 29.10
N GLU A 23 -8.78 11.01 29.68
CA GLU A 23 -9.15 9.96 30.64
C GLU A 23 -9.92 10.50 31.84
N GLU A 24 -9.52 11.65 32.38
CA GLU A 24 -10.19 12.27 33.52
C GLU A 24 -11.61 12.76 33.17
N ILE A 25 -11.84 13.26 31.94
CA ILE A 25 -13.17 13.61 31.44
C ILE A 25 -14.04 12.35 31.27
N TRP A 26 -13.51 11.30 30.64
CA TRP A 26 -14.24 10.04 30.40
C TRP A 26 -14.58 9.28 31.68
N SER A 27 -13.66 9.25 32.64
CA SER A 27 -13.88 8.63 33.95
C SER A 27 -14.84 9.43 34.84
N GLY A 28 -15.23 10.63 34.41
CA GLY A 28 -16.07 11.55 35.20
C GLY A 28 -15.33 12.22 36.36
N LYS A 29 -14.00 12.03 36.48
CA LYS A 29 -13.17 12.71 37.47
C LYS A 29 -13.18 14.23 37.24
N LEU A 30 -13.15 14.64 35.98
CA LEU A 30 -13.48 16.00 35.55
C LEU A 30 -14.96 16.02 35.11
N GLY A 31 -15.81 16.52 36.01
CA GLY A 31 -17.26 16.55 35.78
C GLY A 31 -17.67 17.50 34.66
N VAL A 32 -18.80 17.20 34.02
CA VAL A 32 -19.47 18.08 33.04
C VAL A 32 -19.73 19.46 33.66
N ASP A 33 -19.61 20.50 32.85
CA ASP A 33 -19.68 21.92 33.22
C ASP A 33 -18.58 22.41 34.17
N LYS A 34 -17.61 21.56 34.55
CA LYS A 34 -16.42 21.99 35.31
C LYS A 34 -15.36 22.56 34.39
N TYR A 35 -14.55 23.46 34.94
CA TYR A 35 -13.43 24.05 34.22
C TYR A 35 -12.17 23.21 34.40
N LEU A 36 -11.42 23.07 33.30
CA LEU A 36 -10.05 22.55 33.36
C LEU A 36 -9.14 23.52 34.12
N PRO A 37 -7.99 23.04 34.65
CA PRO A 37 -6.93 23.90 35.15
C PRO A 37 -6.50 24.92 34.09
N SER A 38 -6.02 26.07 34.53
CA SER A 38 -5.59 27.14 33.64
C SER A 38 -4.41 26.72 32.74
N GLU A 39 -4.23 27.38 31.59
CA GLU A 39 -3.11 27.09 30.68
C GLU A 39 -1.75 27.14 31.39
N ALA A 40 -1.61 28.04 32.38
CA ALA A 40 -0.40 28.18 33.18
C ALA A 40 -0.17 27.02 34.16
N GLU A 41 -1.24 26.50 34.77
CA GLU A 41 -1.18 25.34 35.68
C GLU A 41 -0.84 24.06 34.92
N LEU A 42 -1.51 23.83 33.79
CA LEU A 42 -1.21 22.70 32.89
C LEU A 42 0.22 22.81 32.35
N GLY A 43 0.66 24.01 31.97
CA GLY A 43 2.04 24.26 31.53
C GLY A 43 3.07 23.90 32.60
N LYS A 44 2.78 24.22 33.87
CA LYS A 44 3.63 23.85 35.00
C LYS A 44 3.61 22.35 35.29
N GLN A 45 2.43 21.72 35.28
CA GLN A 45 2.24 20.30 35.57
C GLN A 45 2.95 19.40 34.56
N PHE A 46 2.81 19.70 33.27
CA PHE A 46 3.36 18.89 32.19
C PHE A 46 4.68 19.42 31.64
N GLN A 47 5.23 20.49 32.23
CA GLN A 47 6.47 21.15 31.78
C GLN A 47 6.39 21.57 30.30
N LEU A 48 5.26 22.19 29.92
CA LEU A 48 4.93 22.68 28.59
C LEU A 48 4.81 24.21 28.58
N SER A 49 5.02 24.83 27.41
CA SER A 49 4.72 26.26 27.25
C SER A 49 3.20 26.47 27.10
N ASN A 50 2.68 27.66 27.46
CA ASN A 50 1.24 27.95 27.31
C ASN A 50 0.74 27.77 25.86
N ASN A 51 1.57 28.09 24.85
CA ASN A 51 1.21 27.85 23.45
C ASN A 51 1.06 26.35 23.12
N SER A 52 1.85 25.50 23.77
CA SER A 52 1.80 24.05 23.61
C SER A 52 0.57 23.46 24.28
N VAL A 53 0.29 23.91 25.50
CA VAL A 53 -0.94 23.56 26.21
C VAL A 53 -2.15 23.93 25.38
N ARG A 54 -2.17 25.13 24.79
CA ARG A 54 -3.27 25.58 23.92
C ARG A 54 -3.49 24.64 22.73
N LYS A 55 -2.41 24.21 22.06
CA LYS A 55 -2.52 23.21 20.98
C LYS A 55 -3.13 21.90 21.45
N GLY A 56 -2.72 21.40 22.61
CA GLY A 56 -3.30 20.17 23.18
C GLY A 56 -4.77 20.33 23.59
N LEU A 57 -5.14 21.50 24.11
CA LEU A 57 -6.53 21.83 24.43
C LEU A 57 -7.38 21.99 23.16
N ASP A 58 -6.82 22.55 22.08
CA ASP A 58 -7.53 22.65 20.80
C ASP A 58 -7.87 21.25 20.25
N VAL A 59 -7.04 20.21 20.52
CA VAL A 59 -7.38 18.80 20.23
C VAL A 59 -8.61 18.34 21.03
N LEU A 60 -8.67 18.62 22.34
CA LEU A 60 -9.83 18.25 23.16
C LEU A 60 -11.10 19.03 22.79
N VAL A 61 -10.96 20.26 22.28
CA VAL A 61 -12.07 21.05 21.70
C VAL A 61 -12.55 20.40 20.41
N GLN A 62 -11.65 19.98 19.51
CA GLN A 62 -11.98 19.26 18.28
C GLN A 62 -12.67 17.93 18.56
N GLU A 63 -12.27 17.24 19.63
CA GLU A 63 -12.90 16.00 20.12
C GLU A 63 -14.27 16.24 20.80
N GLY A 64 -14.69 17.50 20.97
CA GLY A 64 -15.96 17.85 21.63
C GLY A 64 -16.00 17.52 23.12
N LEU A 65 -14.85 17.32 23.76
CA LEU A 65 -14.73 17.01 25.19
C LEU A 65 -14.72 18.27 26.06
N ILE A 66 -14.28 19.39 25.48
CA ILE A 66 -14.29 20.70 26.11
C ILE A 66 -14.74 21.79 25.14
N GLU A 67 -15.18 22.91 25.67
CA GLU A 67 -15.40 24.14 24.90
C GLU A 67 -14.58 25.30 25.48
N LYS A 68 -14.22 26.25 24.62
CA LYS A 68 -13.41 27.41 24.99
C LYS A 68 -14.31 28.61 25.25
N ILE A 69 -14.30 29.11 26.50
CA ILE A 69 -15.09 30.28 26.90
C ILE A 69 -14.15 31.49 26.98
N PRO A 70 -14.33 32.52 26.12
CA PRO A 70 -13.47 33.70 26.11
C PRO A 70 -13.35 34.33 27.49
N LYS A 71 -12.11 34.58 27.92
CA LYS A 71 -11.75 35.19 29.23
C LYS A 71 -12.11 34.37 30.48
N VAL A 72 -12.58 33.13 30.34
CA VAL A 72 -12.94 32.27 31.48
C VAL A 72 -12.07 31.02 31.53
N GLY A 73 -11.88 30.31 30.42
CA GLY A 73 -11.08 29.08 30.37
C GLY A 73 -11.73 28.01 29.50
N ASN A 74 -11.38 26.75 29.75
CA ASN A 74 -11.94 25.60 29.04
C ASN A 74 -12.89 24.84 29.95
N ARG A 75 -14.12 24.64 29.50
CA ARG A 75 -15.18 23.94 30.24
C ARG A 75 -15.40 22.56 29.66
N VAL A 76 -15.53 21.56 30.52
CA VAL A 76 -15.88 20.19 30.14
C VAL A 76 -17.33 20.14 29.68
N VAL A 77 -17.54 19.60 28.48
CA VAL A 77 -18.88 19.35 27.93
C VAL A 77 -19.22 17.86 28.09
N SER A 78 -20.51 17.54 28.13
CA SER A 78 -20.95 16.15 28.36
C SER A 78 -20.45 15.24 27.25
N PRO A 79 -19.82 14.08 27.57
CA PRO A 79 -19.48 13.08 26.58
C PRO A 79 -20.71 12.32 26.05
N THR A 80 -21.94 12.65 26.50
CA THR A 80 -23.18 12.10 25.92
C THR A 80 -23.53 12.83 24.62
N PRO A 81 -23.36 12.20 23.45
CA PRO A 81 -23.63 12.84 22.18
C PRO A 81 -25.12 12.71 21.86
N ASP A 82 -25.77 13.81 21.52
CA ASP A 82 -26.85 13.78 20.53
C ASP A 82 -26.30 13.62 19.09
N THR A 83 -24.99 13.39 18.94
CA THR A 83 -24.33 13.20 17.64
C THR A 83 -23.34 12.03 17.68
N ASN A 84 -23.81 10.79 17.44
CA ASN A 84 -22.92 9.72 16.98
C ASN A 84 -22.38 10.10 15.59
N THR A 85 -21.23 10.74 15.53
CA THR A 85 -20.58 11.05 14.24
C THR A 85 -20.20 9.73 13.58
N VAL A 86 -20.80 9.45 12.42
CA VAL A 86 -20.50 8.24 11.63
C VAL A 86 -19.53 8.60 10.52
N VAL A 87 -18.33 8.04 10.55
CA VAL A 87 -17.32 8.12 9.48
C VAL A 87 -17.44 6.88 8.60
N ARG A 88 -17.65 7.06 7.29
CA ARG A 88 -17.68 5.97 6.31
C ARG A 88 -16.28 5.71 5.78
N PHE A 89 -15.69 4.60 6.22
CA PHE A 89 -14.34 4.19 5.84
C PHE A 89 -14.36 3.08 4.80
N GLY A 90 -13.88 3.36 3.59
CA GLY A 90 -13.76 2.36 2.54
C GLY A 90 -12.40 1.71 2.44
N TYR A 91 -12.34 0.39 2.36
CA TYR A 91 -11.08 -0.28 2.06
C TYR A 91 -11.25 -1.50 1.16
N HIS A 92 -10.19 -1.82 0.40
CA HIS A 92 -10.13 -3.05 -0.39
C HIS A 92 -10.05 -4.27 0.54
N GLY A 93 -10.73 -5.38 0.22
CA GLY A 93 -10.87 -6.53 1.12
C GLY A 93 -9.57 -7.06 1.73
N THR A 94 -8.45 -7.00 0.99
CA THR A 94 -7.13 -7.47 1.47
C THR A 94 -6.54 -6.61 2.59
N ILE A 95 -6.94 -5.34 2.72
CA ILE A 95 -6.45 -4.42 3.76
C ILE A 95 -6.70 -4.97 5.17
N ALA A 96 -7.80 -5.71 5.36
CA ALA A 96 -8.08 -6.36 6.63
C ALA A 96 -6.94 -7.30 7.04
N MET A 97 -6.50 -8.17 6.15
CA MET A 97 -5.36 -9.07 6.36
C MET A 97 -4.03 -8.32 6.45
N GLU A 98 -3.79 -7.39 5.54
CA GLU A 98 -2.49 -6.69 5.39
C GLU A 98 -2.17 -5.80 6.59
N THR A 99 -3.19 -5.20 7.21
CA THR A 99 -3.00 -4.22 8.30
C THR A 99 -3.55 -4.68 9.65
N GLY A 100 -4.43 -5.68 9.67
CA GLY A 100 -5.24 -6.00 10.86
C GLY A 100 -6.20 -4.85 11.18
N ILE A 101 -6.85 -4.29 10.16
CA ILE A 101 -7.60 -3.02 10.26
C ILE A 101 -8.67 -3.06 11.35
N GLU A 102 -9.34 -4.19 11.54
CA GLU A 102 -10.40 -4.37 12.54
C GLU A 102 -9.87 -4.10 13.96
N ARG A 103 -8.70 -4.65 14.31
CA ARG A 103 -8.04 -4.38 15.60
C ARG A 103 -7.64 -2.91 15.75
N LEU A 104 -7.22 -2.26 14.66
CA LEU A 104 -6.91 -0.83 14.68
C LEU A 104 -8.17 -0.01 14.93
N LEU A 105 -9.29 -0.35 14.28
CA LEU A 105 -10.58 0.30 14.48
C LEU A 105 -11.13 0.06 15.90
N GLU A 106 -10.96 -1.12 16.48
CA GLU A 106 -11.32 -1.36 17.89
C GLU A 106 -10.54 -0.43 18.85
N LYS A 107 -9.24 -0.23 18.61
CA LYS A 107 -8.43 0.72 19.38
C LYS A 107 -8.89 2.16 19.15
N PHE A 108 -9.24 2.50 17.92
CA PHE A 108 -9.80 3.81 17.58
C PHE A 108 -11.11 4.06 18.33
N HIS A 109 -12.06 3.12 18.33
CA HIS A 109 -13.34 3.27 19.03
C HIS A 109 -13.18 3.35 20.55
N LYS A 110 -12.21 2.63 21.13
CA LYS A 110 -11.87 2.79 22.56
C LYS A 110 -11.35 4.19 22.87
N ARG A 111 -10.63 4.79 21.93
CA ARG A 111 -10.02 6.11 22.10
C ARG A 111 -10.97 7.25 21.79
N TYR A 112 -11.85 7.07 20.82
CA TYR A 112 -12.81 8.04 20.31
C TYR A 112 -14.22 7.42 20.26
N PRO A 113 -14.82 7.10 21.42
CA PRO A 113 -16.10 6.37 21.46
C PRO A 113 -17.30 7.20 20.96
N HIS A 114 -17.12 8.51 20.74
CA HIS A 114 -18.10 9.40 20.11
C HIS A 114 -18.08 9.33 18.56
N ILE A 115 -17.09 8.66 17.96
CA ILE A 115 -16.97 8.45 16.52
C ILE A 115 -17.22 6.98 16.21
N GLN A 116 -18.25 6.71 15.42
CA GLN A 116 -18.52 5.39 14.87
C GLN A 116 -17.90 5.28 13.49
N VAL A 117 -17.23 4.17 13.21
CA VAL A 117 -16.64 3.92 11.87
C VAL A 117 -17.47 2.86 11.19
N GLN A 118 -18.17 3.25 10.12
CA GLN A 118 -18.89 2.33 9.26
C GLN A 118 -17.99 1.94 8.09
N THR A 119 -17.62 0.67 8.02
CA THR A 119 -16.74 0.17 6.96
C THR A 119 -17.53 -0.19 5.71
N LEU A 120 -16.99 0.09 4.53
CA LEU A 120 -17.48 -0.44 3.26
C LEU A 120 -16.34 -1.06 2.44
N LYS A 121 -16.65 -2.11 1.69
CA LYS A 121 -15.67 -2.75 0.81
C LYS A 121 -15.58 -1.97 -0.50
N VAL A 122 -14.36 -1.58 -0.86
CA VAL A 122 -14.05 -1.04 -2.19
C VAL A 122 -13.99 -2.22 -3.18
N PRO A 123 -14.61 -2.11 -4.37
CA PRO A 123 -14.60 -3.17 -5.38
C PRO A 123 -13.20 -3.39 -5.96
N THR A 124 -13.03 -4.52 -6.66
CA THR A 124 -11.76 -4.92 -7.32
C THR A 124 -11.63 -4.38 -8.75
N TYR A 125 -12.69 -3.77 -9.30
CA TYR A 125 -12.80 -3.26 -10.67
C TYR A 125 -13.60 -1.96 -10.70
N ASN A 126 -13.59 -1.27 -11.85
CA ASN A 126 -14.29 0.00 -12.08
C ASN A 126 -13.99 1.09 -11.03
N TYR A 127 -12.73 1.16 -10.59
CA TYR A 127 -12.28 2.07 -9.52
C TYR A 127 -12.67 3.52 -9.77
N PHE A 128 -12.49 4.03 -10.99
CA PHE A 128 -12.80 5.42 -11.32
C PHE A 128 -14.27 5.75 -11.04
N SER A 129 -15.20 5.02 -11.66
CA SER A 129 -16.64 5.24 -11.49
C SER A 129 -17.06 5.05 -10.04
N PHE A 130 -16.57 4.00 -9.38
CA PHE A 130 -16.85 3.76 -7.96
C PHE A 130 -16.44 4.94 -7.08
N TYR A 131 -15.18 5.36 -7.14
CA TYR A 131 -14.68 6.45 -6.30
C TYR A 131 -15.40 7.75 -6.61
N LYS A 132 -15.56 8.09 -7.90
CA LYS A 132 -16.24 9.32 -8.31
C LYS A 132 -17.67 9.37 -7.77
N GLU A 133 -18.49 8.37 -8.06
CA GLU A 133 -19.90 8.34 -7.67
C GLU A 133 -20.08 8.34 -6.15
N TYR A 134 -19.29 7.54 -5.42
CA TYR A 134 -19.39 7.46 -3.96
C TYR A 134 -18.91 8.74 -3.26
N MET A 135 -17.85 9.39 -3.77
CA MET A 135 -17.39 10.67 -3.23
C MET A 135 -18.39 11.78 -3.52
N GLU A 136 -18.94 11.85 -4.73
CA GLU A 136 -19.96 12.84 -5.12
C GLU A 136 -21.27 12.66 -4.34
N ALA A 137 -21.67 11.41 -4.08
CA ALA A 137 -22.84 11.07 -3.26
C ALA A 137 -22.58 11.18 -1.75
N ASN A 138 -21.36 11.52 -1.32
CA ASN A 138 -20.96 11.60 0.09
C ASN A 138 -21.22 10.29 0.87
N LEU A 139 -20.99 9.15 0.21
CA LEU A 139 -21.08 7.78 0.75
C LEU A 139 -19.71 7.25 1.22
N LEU A 140 -18.66 8.03 1.04
CA LEU A 140 -17.28 7.71 1.38
C LEU A 140 -16.61 8.94 2.00
N ASP A 141 -16.11 8.83 3.23
CA ASP A 141 -15.49 9.95 3.95
C ASP A 141 -13.96 9.85 3.91
N ILE A 142 -13.44 8.66 4.18
CA ILE A 142 -12.02 8.30 4.10
C ILE A 142 -11.92 6.90 3.49
N PHE A 143 -10.85 6.62 2.76
CA PHE A 143 -10.70 5.33 2.10
C PHE A 143 -9.26 4.98 1.74
N THR A 144 -8.97 3.68 1.58
CA THR A 144 -7.67 3.24 1.08
C THR A 144 -7.59 3.37 -0.44
N MET A 145 -6.49 3.90 -0.95
CA MET A 145 -6.19 4.04 -2.37
C MET A 145 -4.73 3.67 -2.63
N ASN A 146 -4.45 2.97 -3.73
CA ASN A 146 -3.08 2.70 -4.16
C ASN A 146 -2.61 3.70 -5.24
N ASP A 147 -1.31 3.70 -5.52
CA ASP A 147 -0.68 4.58 -6.51
C ASP A 147 -1.31 4.43 -7.91
N TYR A 148 -1.69 3.21 -8.31
CA TYR A 148 -2.38 2.97 -9.57
C TYR A 148 -3.75 3.68 -9.64
N ASN A 149 -4.59 3.51 -8.61
CA ASN A 149 -5.92 4.11 -8.55
C ASN A 149 -5.86 5.63 -8.49
N PHE A 150 -4.85 6.18 -7.81
CA PHE A 150 -4.57 7.61 -7.83
C PHE A 150 -4.16 8.09 -9.23
N GLY A 151 -3.30 7.34 -9.92
CA GLY A 151 -2.93 7.60 -11.32
C GLY A 151 -4.15 7.61 -12.25
N VAL A 152 -5.11 6.72 -12.06
CA VAL A 152 -6.38 6.73 -12.80
C VAL A 152 -7.19 8.00 -12.53
N LEU A 153 -7.26 8.50 -11.29
CA LEU A 153 -7.92 9.78 -11.01
C LEU A 153 -7.22 10.96 -11.68
N LEU A 154 -5.89 10.96 -11.73
CA LEU A 154 -5.10 11.96 -12.45
C LEU A 154 -5.40 11.95 -13.96
N GLU A 155 -5.46 10.76 -14.57
CA GLU A 155 -5.78 10.60 -15.99
C GLU A 155 -7.17 11.15 -16.37
N HIS A 156 -8.07 11.24 -15.40
CA HIS A 156 -9.44 11.71 -15.56
C HIS A 156 -9.70 13.11 -14.99
N ASP A 157 -8.66 13.85 -14.61
CA ASP A 157 -8.76 15.19 -14.00
C ASP A 157 -9.70 15.23 -12.77
N ALA A 158 -9.71 14.15 -11.97
CA ALA A 158 -10.66 13.94 -10.87
C ALA A 158 -10.02 13.98 -9.48
N VAL A 159 -8.75 14.37 -9.38
CA VAL A 159 -8.02 14.45 -8.10
C VAL A 159 -8.51 15.56 -7.18
N ASP A 160 -9.21 16.57 -7.70
CA ASP A 160 -9.86 17.64 -6.91
C ASP A 160 -11.01 17.11 -6.02
N LEU A 161 -11.42 15.85 -6.20
CA LEU A 161 -12.34 15.16 -5.29
C LEU A 161 -11.65 14.75 -3.97
N LEU A 162 -10.32 14.75 -3.92
CA LEU A 162 -9.54 14.40 -2.75
C LEU A 162 -9.18 15.65 -1.94
N GLU A 163 -9.28 15.54 -0.63
CA GLU A 163 -8.86 16.59 0.29
C GLU A 163 -7.33 16.62 0.41
N PRO A 164 -6.70 17.81 0.32
CA PRO A 164 -5.28 17.97 0.63
C PRO A 164 -4.94 17.57 2.06
N VAL A 165 -3.82 16.89 2.22
CA VAL A 165 -3.35 16.33 3.49
C VAL A 165 -1.92 16.79 3.78
N GLU A 166 -1.57 16.85 5.07
CA GLU A 166 -0.21 17.19 5.47
C GLU A 166 0.77 16.07 5.10
N THR A 167 1.92 16.46 4.55
CA THR A 167 3.05 15.56 4.30
C THR A 167 3.76 15.21 5.59
N ASP A 168 3.91 13.90 5.84
CA ASP A 168 4.61 13.40 7.02
C ASP A 168 6.09 13.18 6.72
N ALA A 169 6.94 13.90 7.47
CA ALA A 169 8.39 13.79 7.38
C ALA A 169 8.94 12.47 7.95
N ASP A 170 8.15 11.72 8.73
CA ASP A 170 8.54 10.41 9.29
C ASP A 170 8.37 9.25 8.27
N HIS A 171 7.93 9.54 7.04
CA HIS A 171 7.79 8.58 5.94
C HIS A 171 9.03 8.49 5.05
N TYR A 172 9.15 7.40 4.30
CA TYR A 172 10.11 7.35 3.20
C TYR A 172 9.64 8.28 2.05
N PRO A 173 10.52 9.14 1.47
CA PRO A 173 10.13 10.09 0.43
C PRO A 173 9.44 9.46 -0.79
N PHE A 174 9.93 8.28 -1.22
CA PHE A 174 9.37 7.55 -2.36
C PHE A 174 7.91 7.07 -2.14
N LEU A 175 7.39 7.15 -0.92
CA LEU A 175 5.99 6.81 -0.62
C LEU A 175 5.03 7.97 -0.81
N THR A 176 5.50 9.22 -0.71
CA THR A 176 4.65 10.41 -0.82
C THR A 176 4.59 10.95 -2.24
N GLU A 177 5.70 10.89 -2.98
CA GLU A 177 5.81 11.33 -4.38
C GLU A 177 4.69 10.83 -5.31
N PRO A 178 4.24 9.55 -5.23
CA PRO A 178 3.22 9.03 -6.12
C PRO A 178 1.83 9.65 -5.94
N PHE A 179 1.61 10.35 -4.83
CA PHE A 179 0.32 10.90 -4.40
C PHE A 179 0.27 12.42 -4.41
N MET A 180 1.21 13.05 -5.13
CA MET A 180 1.29 14.50 -5.29
C MET A 180 0.53 14.96 -6.54
N ALA A 181 -0.23 16.04 -6.42
CA ALA A 181 -0.83 16.75 -7.54
C ALA A 181 -0.86 18.25 -7.24
N GLY A 182 -0.53 19.11 -8.21
CA GLY A 182 -0.54 20.57 -7.99
C GLY A 182 0.39 21.09 -6.89
N GLY A 183 1.39 20.29 -6.46
CA GLY A 183 2.27 20.62 -5.33
C GLY A 183 1.71 20.25 -3.96
N GLU A 184 0.51 19.67 -3.90
CA GLU A 184 -0.14 19.20 -2.68
C GLU A 184 -0.13 17.67 -2.62
N GLN A 185 -0.09 17.13 -1.41
CA GLN A 185 -0.28 15.71 -1.18
C GLN A 185 -1.77 15.43 -0.99
N LEU A 186 -2.29 14.42 -1.69
CA LEU A 186 -3.73 14.08 -1.68
C LEU A 186 -4.05 12.71 -1.06
N VAL A 187 -3.02 11.88 -0.89
CA VAL A 187 -3.15 10.57 -0.23
C VAL A 187 -2.00 10.39 0.75
N GLN A 188 -2.34 9.98 1.97
CA GLN A 188 -1.40 9.74 3.05
C GLN A 188 -0.94 8.26 3.06
N PRO A 189 0.35 7.93 2.86
CA PRO A 189 0.80 6.54 2.83
C PRO A 189 0.46 5.77 4.10
N LEU A 190 0.10 4.49 3.96
CA LEU A 190 -0.26 3.59 5.06
C LEU A 190 0.65 2.36 5.09
N ILE A 191 0.83 1.70 3.94
CA ILE A 191 1.71 0.54 3.76
C ILE A 191 2.33 0.57 2.36
N PHE A 192 3.41 -0.17 2.15
CA PHE A 192 3.95 -0.43 0.82
C PHE A 192 4.40 -1.88 0.69
N THR A 193 4.36 -2.40 -0.53
CA THR A 193 4.56 -3.83 -0.79
C THR A 193 5.35 -4.03 -2.08
N PRO A 194 6.68 -4.19 -1.99
CA PRO A 194 7.50 -4.55 -3.13
C PRO A 194 7.34 -6.04 -3.46
N LEU A 195 7.51 -6.39 -4.74
CA LEU A 195 7.59 -7.78 -5.15
C LEU A 195 8.95 -8.38 -4.77
N ILE A 196 8.90 -9.65 -4.39
CA ILE A 196 10.02 -10.45 -3.94
C ILE A 196 9.89 -11.89 -4.42
N LEU A 197 11.00 -12.61 -4.39
CA LEU A 197 11.00 -14.06 -4.51
C LEU A 197 10.80 -14.67 -3.12
N CYS A 198 9.85 -15.59 -2.97
CA CYS A 198 9.70 -16.44 -1.80
C CYS A 198 10.05 -17.88 -2.21
N TYR A 199 10.76 -18.63 -1.35
CA TYR A 199 11.24 -19.97 -1.67
C TYR A 199 11.22 -20.90 -0.45
N ASN A 200 10.96 -22.18 -0.70
CA ASN A 200 10.97 -23.23 0.32
C ASN A 200 12.42 -23.67 0.54
N LYS A 201 12.93 -23.57 1.78
CA LYS A 201 14.34 -23.86 2.09
C LYS A 201 14.66 -25.36 2.04
N GLU A 202 13.70 -26.20 2.41
CA GLU A 202 13.87 -27.65 2.40
C GLU A 202 14.06 -28.17 0.98
N HIS A 203 13.27 -27.68 0.02
CA HIS A 203 13.41 -28.08 -1.38
C HIS A 203 14.80 -27.79 -1.97
N PHE A 204 15.41 -26.67 -1.55
CA PHE A 204 16.79 -26.33 -1.93
C PHE A 204 17.81 -27.25 -1.27
N LEU A 205 17.65 -27.51 0.03
CA LEU A 205 18.51 -28.40 0.80
C LEU A 205 18.48 -29.83 0.26
N GLU A 206 17.29 -30.36 -0.06
CA GLU A 206 17.08 -31.68 -0.67
C GLU A 206 17.86 -31.88 -1.97
N ASN A 207 18.04 -30.81 -2.74
CA ASN A 207 18.65 -30.83 -4.07
C ASN A 207 20.12 -30.36 -4.07
N ASP A 208 20.71 -30.14 -2.89
CA ASP A 208 22.05 -29.58 -2.70
C ASP A 208 22.25 -28.29 -3.53
N LEU A 209 21.27 -27.40 -3.45
CA LEU A 209 21.21 -26.15 -4.20
C LEU A 209 21.47 -24.95 -3.28
N PRO A 210 22.27 -23.97 -3.72
CA PRO A 210 22.42 -22.72 -2.99
C PRO A 210 21.12 -21.90 -3.03
N GLU A 211 20.77 -21.30 -1.90
CA GLU A 211 19.61 -20.42 -1.76
C GLU A 211 19.66 -19.19 -2.69
N PRO A 212 18.51 -18.57 -3.03
CA PRO A 212 18.48 -17.36 -3.84
C PRO A 212 19.16 -16.12 -3.23
N ASP A 213 19.90 -15.39 -4.07
CA ASP A 213 20.64 -14.17 -3.72
C ASP A 213 20.41 -13.03 -4.74
N SER A 214 20.99 -11.85 -4.48
CA SER A 214 20.82 -10.66 -5.34
C SER A 214 21.50 -10.76 -6.70
N GLY A 215 22.32 -11.79 -6.96
CA GLY A 215 23.01 -12.03 -8.22
C GLY A 215 22.25 -12.97 -9.17
N TRP A 216 21.02 -13.37 -8.83
CA TRP A 216 20.22 -14.23 -9.69
C TRP A 216 19.67 -13.51 -10.92
N THR A 217 19.72 -14.19 -12.06
CA THR A 217 19.05 -13.79 -13.30
C THR A 217 17.83 -14.68 -13.55
N TRP A 218 16.89 -14.25 -14.41
CA TRP A 218 15.75 -15.09 -14.80
C TRP A 218 16.18 -16.45 -15.37
N ASP A 219 17.22 -16.48 -16.20
CA ASP A 219 17.79 -17.73 -16.72
C ASP A 219 18.31 -18.65 -15.60
N LYS A 220 18.97 -18.07 -14.57
CA LYS A 220 19.42 -18.86 -13.42
C LYS A 220 18.23 -19.40 -12.65
N LEU A 221 17.20 -18.59 -12.42
CA LEU A 221 15.98 -19.03 -11.74
C LEU A 221 15.32 -20.18 -12.51
N PHE A 222 15.17 -20.08 -13.84
CA PHE A 222 14.55 -21.14 -14.65
C PHE A 222 15.34 -22.45 -14.59
N ARG A 223 16.67 -22.41 -14.70
CA ARG A 223 17.52 -23.61 -14.54
C ARG A 223 17.42 -24.22 -13.15
N VAL A 224 17.33 -23.41 -12.10
CA VAL A 224 17.17 -23.90 -10.73
C VAL A 224 15.76 -24.48 -10.55
N ALA A 225 14.74 -23.84 -11.10
CA ALA A 225 13.37 -24.31 -11.04
C ALA A 225 13.20 -25.66 -11.75
N GLU A 226 13.86 -25.90 -12.89
CA GLU A 226 13.92 -27.23 -13.54
C GLU A 226 14.48 -28.31 -12.61
N ARG A 227 15.52 -28.00 -11.83
CA ARG A 227 16.11 -28.96 -10.86
C ARG A 227 15.22 -29.22 -9.66
N LEU A 228 14.40 -28.24 -9.26
CA LEU A 228 13.48 -28.35 -8.12
C LEU A 228 12.15 -29.03 -8.49
N ALA A 229 11.82 -29.08 -9.78
CA ALA A 229 10.60 -29.70 -10.28
C ALA A 229 10.63 -31.23 -10.10
N VAL A 230 9.51 -31.77 -9.63
CA VAL A 230 9.28 -33.21 -9.46
C VAL A 230 7.96 -33.55 -10.16
N VAL A 231 8.03 -34.42 -11.16
CA VAL A 231 6.89 -34.79 -12.01
C VAL A 231 5.71 -35.27 -11.15
N ASN A 232 4.52 -34.72 -11.41
CA ASN A 232 3.26 -35.00 -10.70
C ASN A 232 3.24 -34.67 -9.20
N GLU A 233 4.25 -33.96 -8.69
CA GLU A 233 4.36 -33.67 -7.26
C GLU A 233 4.53 -32.17 -7.01
N ARG A 234 5.47 -31.55 -7.73
CA ARG A 234 5.99 -30.23 -7.40
C ARG A 234 6.51 -29.50 -8.63
N TYR A 235 6.12 -28.24 -8.79
CA TYR A 235 6.69 -27.33 -9.77
C TYR A 235 7.87 -26.55 -9.18
N GLY A 236 8.81 -26.18 -10.04
CA GLY A 236 9.98 -25.42 -9.63
C GLY A 236 9.66 -23.96 -9.30
N PHE A 237 8.76 -23.34 -10.06
CA PHE A 237 8.48 -21.91 -9.96
C PHE A 237 7.07 -21.55 -10.42
N TYR A 238 6.44 -20.59 -9.75
CA TYR A 238 5.11 -20.13 -10.14
C TYR A 238 4.82 -18.68 -9.74
N TYR A 239 3.99 -18.02 -10.53
CA TYR A 239 3.31 -16.79 -10.15
C TYR A 239 2.11 -16.58 -11.08
N HIS A 240 1.14 -15.77 -10.64
CA HIS A 240 0.04 -15.36 -11.51
C HIS A 240 0.53 -14.39 -12.59
N MET A 241 0.89 -14.95 -13.75
CA MET A 241 1.56 -14.21 -14.83
C MET A 241 0.73 -13.04 -15.36
N LEU A 242 -0.58 -13.25 -15.47
CA LEU A 242 -1.51 -12.30 -16.07
C LEU A 242 -1.91 -11.16 -15.13
N ALA A 243 -1.42 -11.15 -13.88
CA ALA A 243 -1.71 -10.08 -12.94
C ALA A 243 -1.17 -8.74 -13.47
N ARG A 244 -1.98 -7.68 -13.36
CA ARG A 244 -1.60 -6.32 -13.75
C ARG A 244 -0.32 -5.83 -13.05
N ASN A 245 -0.05 -6.31 -11.84
CA ASN A 245 1.13 -5.97 -11.04
C ASN A 245 2.22 -7.06 -11.10
N ARG A 246 2.29 -7.87 -12.17
CA ARG A 246 3.34 -8.87 -12.36
C ARG A 246 4.05 -8.70 -13.70
N TRP A 247 3.32 -8.83 -14.82
CA TRP A 247 3.93 -8.78 -16.15
C TRP A 247 4.65 -7.46 -16.51
N PRO A 248 4.27 -6.26 -16.00
CA PRO A 248 5.00 -5.04 -16.34
C PRO A 248 6.42 -4.98 -15.75
N LEU A 249 6.72 -5.85 -14.77
CA LEU A 249 8.06 -6.00 -14.20
C LEU A 249 9.12 -6.20 -15.28
N PHE A 250 8.83 -7.08 -16.24
CA PHE A 250 9.81 -7.46 -17.26
C PHE A 250 10.09 -6.31 -18.25
N LEU A 251 9.11 -5.43 -18.49
CA LEU A 251 9.33 -4.22 -19.28
C LEU A 251 10.21 -3.20 -18.53
N LEU A 252 10.03 -3.08 -17.22
CA LEU A 252 10.89 -2.24 -16.38
C LEU A 252 12.32 -2.77 -16.38
N GLN A 253 12.51 -4.08 -16.20
CA GLN A 253 13.83 -4.71 -16.15
C GLN A 253 14.52 -4.81 -17.51
N SER A 254 13.80 -4.84 -18.63
CA SER A 254 14.40 -4.79 -19.98
C SER A 254 14.90 -3.40 -20.36
N GLY A 255 14.58 -2.38 -19.54
CA GLY A 255 14.92 -0.98 -19.82
C GLY A 255 14.07 -0.37 -20.93
N MET A 256 12.92 -0.97 -21.24
CA MET A 256 11.97 -0.41 -22.19
C MET A 256 11.49 0.96 -21.71
N LYS A 257 11.48 1.94 -22.63
CA LYS A 257 10.97 3.29 -22.38
C LYS A 257 9.88 3.57 -23.41
N PHE A 258 8.68 3.90 -22.93
CA PHE A 258 7.61 4.37 -23.80
C PHE A 258 7.64 5.89 -23.82
N GLU A 259 8.29 6.43 -24.86
CA GLU A 259 8.40 7.87 -25.06
C GLU A 259 7.76 8.23 -26.40
N LYS A 260 7.01 9.33 -26.41
CA LYS A 260 6.44 9.91 -27.62
C LYS A 260 7.50 10.76 -28.31
N ASP A 261 7.55 10.68 -29.63
CA ASP A 261 8.38 11.54 -30.46
C ASP A 261 7.80 12.98 -30.52
N GLU A 262 8.46 13.86 -31.27
CA GLU A 262 8.03 15.25 -31.47
C GLU A 262 6.62 15.38 -32.08
N ARG A 263 6.10 14.32 -32.69
CA ARG A 263 4.76 14.26 -33.30
C ARG A 263 3.72 13.70 -32.33
N GLY A 264 4.12 13.35 -31.10
CA GLY A 264 3.25 12.75 -30.11
C GLY A 264 3.01 11.25 -30.34
N LEU A 265 3.80 10.59 -31.19
CA LEU A 265 3.65 9.18 -31.52
C LEU A 265 4.70 8.33 -30.81
N TYR A 266 4.31 7.16 -30.33
CA TYR A 266 5.24 6.16 -29.82
C TYR A 266 6.03 5.54 -30.97
N LYS A 267 7.34 5.41 -30.76
CA LYS A 267 8.22 4.58 -31.58
C LYS A 267 8.95 3.61 -30.66
N LEU A 268 8.68 2.31 -30.82
CA LEU A 268 9.12 1.30 -29.86
C LEU A 268 10.51 0.77 -30.18
N ASP A 269 11.32 0.58 -29.13
CA ASP A 269 12.52 -0.25 -29.18
C ASP A 269 12.09 -1.71 -29.12
N CYS A 270 11.88 -2.32 -30.30
CA CYS A 270 11.40 -3.71 -30.38
C CYS A 270 12.33 -4.69 -29.67
N ASP A 271 13.64 -4.47 -29.63
CA ASP A 271 14.57 -5.39 -28.99
C ASP A 271 14.35 -5.41 -27.47
N LYS A 272 14.26 -4.24 -26.83
CA LYS A 272 13.97 -4.15 -25.39
C LYS A 272 12.56 -4.57 -25.04
N LEU A 273 11.58 -4.26 -25.90
CA LEU A 273 10.21 -4.72 -25.70
C LEU A 273 10.17 -6.24 -25.70
N MET A 274 10.77 -6.87 -26.72
CA MET A 274 10.77 -8.32 -26.84
C MET A 274 11.54 -9.00 -25.73
N GLU A 275 12.68 -8.48 -25.31
CA GLU A 275 13.44 -9.06 -24.20
C GLU A 275 12.61 -9.18 -22.91
N GLY A 276 11.73 -8.21 -22.62
CA GLY A 276 10.80 -8.31 -21.49
C GLY A 276 9.68 -9.32 -21.74
N LEU A 277 9.06 -9.31 -22.92
CA LEU A 277 7.94 -10.21 -23.26
C LEU A 277 8.39 -11.68 -23.43
N ASP A 278 9.63 -11.90 -23.85
CA ASP A 278 10.24 -13.21 -24.08
C ASP A 278 10.44 -13.99 -22.77
N VAL A 279 10.66 -13.31 -21.63
CA VAL A 279 10.78 -13.97 -20.32
C VAL A 279 9.48 -14.71 -19.98
N CYS A 280 8.35 -14.03 -20.12
CA CYS A 280 7.02 -14.60 -19.98
C CYS A 280 6.76 -15.73 -20.97
N LYS A 281 7.17 -15.57 -22.24
CA LYS A 281 6.98 -16.59 -23.28
C LYS A 281 7.77 -17.86 -22.96
N SER A 282 9.04 -17.70 -22.59
CA SER A 282 9.94 -18.80 -22.22
C SER A 282 9.37 -19.59 -21.05
N LEU A 283 8.85 -18.89 -20.03
CA LEU A 283 8.25 -19.55 -18.88
C LEU A 283 7.00 -20.38 -19.24
N LEU A 284 6.14 -19.88 -20.13
CA LEU A 284 4.95 -20.60 -20.59
C LEU A 284 5.28 -21.87 -21.38
N GLU A 285 6.45 -21.94 -21.99
CA GLU A 285 6.92 -23.12 -22.74
C GLU A 285 7.51 -24.20 -21.80
N MET A 286 7.77 -23.88 -20.53
CA MET A 286 8.33 -24.80 -19.54
C MET A 286 7.23 -25.50 -18.72
N GLU A 287 6.44 -26.38 -19.35
CA GLU A 287 5.27 -27.02 -18.71
C GLU A 287 5.59 -27.79 -17.42
N ASN A 288 6.77 -28.39 -17.30
CA ASN A 288 7.20 -29.11 -16.09
C ASN A 288 7.70 -28.17 -14.97
N VAL A 289 7.91 -26.89 -15.27
CA VAL A 289 8.45 -25.90 -14.34
C VAL A 289 7.37 -24.94 -13.89
N PHE A 290 6.47 -24.55 -14.80
CA PHE A 290 5.45 -23.55 -14.60
C PHE A 290 4.05 -24.07 -14.99
N PRO A 291 3.12 -24.20 -14.03
CA PRO A 291 1.77 -24.68 -14.31
C PRO A 291 0.88 -23.57 -14.89
N SER A 292 0.98 -23.32 -16.20
CA SER A 292 0.23 -22.25 -16.88
C SER A 292 -1.30 -22.34 -16.70
N MET A 293 -1.85 -23.56 -16.67
CA MET A 293 -3.29 -23.80 -16.46
C MET A 293 -3.78 -23.46 -15.05
N LEU A 294 -2.90 -23.32 -14.05
CA LEU A 294 -3.26 -22.98 -12.68
C LEU A 294 -3.33 -21.47 -12.42
N SER A 295 -2.89 -20.64 -13.37
CA SER A 295 -2.81 -19.17 -13.22
C SER A 295 -4.18 -18.47 -13.24
N ALA A 296 -4.92 -18.50 -12.12
CA ALA A 296 -6.18 -17.78 -11.96
C ALA A 296 -6.07 -16.54 -11.06
N SER A 297 -5.33 -16.60 -9.95
CA SER A 297 -5.17 -15.47 -9.02
C SER A 297 -3.79 -15.41 -8.38
N ASN A 298 -3.42 -14.24 -7.83
CA ASN A 298 -2.20 -14.14 -7.02
C ASN A 298 -2.24 -15.11 -5.84
N ALA A 299 -3.37 -15.20 -5.13
CA ALA A 299 -3.54 -16.05 -3.94
C ALA A 299 -3.28 -17.53 -4.22
N ASP A 300 -3.53 -18.01 -5.44
CA ASP A 300 -3.24 -19.38 -5.84
C ASP A 300 -1.73 -19.68 -5.73
N ALA A 301 -0.87 -18.67 -5.93
CA ALA A 301 0.58 -18.84 -5.81
C ALA A 301 0.99 -19.08 -4.36
N GLU A 302 0.46 -18.30 -3.43
CA GLU A 302 0.68 -18.51 -2.01
C GLU A 302 0.06 -19.83 -1.52
N GLU A 303 -1.13 -20.20 -2.00
CA GLU A 303 -1.78 -21.47 -1.64
C GLU A 303 -0.98 -22.68 -2.12
N LEU A 304 -0.56 -22.70 -3.39
CA LEU A 304 0.26 -23.79 -3.93
C LEU A 304 1.63 -23.87 -3.23
N PHE A 305 2.19 -22.74 -2.81
CA PHE A 305 3.42 -22.70 -2.03
C PHE A 305 3.22 -23.28 -0.62
N LEU A 306 2.14 -22.93 0.09
CA LEU A 306 1.78 -23.52 1.39
C LEU A 306 1.57 -25.03 1.31
N GLN A 307 0.98 -25.51 0.21
CA GLN A 307 0.83 -26.94 -0.06
C GLN A 307 2.14 -27.62 -0.49
N GLN A 308 3.25 -26.87 -0.54
CA GLN A 308 4.57 -27.31 -1.02
C GLN A 308 4.56 -27.85 -2.46
N LYS A 309 3.54 -27.47 -3.25
CA LYS A 309 3.39 -27.82 -4.68
C LYS A 309 4.22 -26.95 -5.60
N VAL A 310 4.79 -25.87 -5.09
CA VAL A 310 5.74 -25.01 -5.81
C VAL A 310 6.93 -24.70 -4.90
N SER A 311 8.15 -24.73 -5.45
CA SER A 311 9.38 -24.45 -4.69
C SER A 311 9.73 -22.96 -4.56
N MET A 312 9.34 -22.14 -5.53
CA MET A 312 9.59 -20.70 -5.57
C MET A 312 8.40 -19.93 -6.13
N ILE A 313 8.07 -18.76 -5.57
CA ILE A 313 7.00 -17.90 -6.09
C ILE A 313 7.39 -16.42 -6.18
N ILE A 314 6.83 -15.67 -7.14
CA ILE A 314 6.79 -14.20 -7.07
C ILE A 314 5.62 -13.79 -6.17
N THR A 315 5.94 -13.25 -5.01
CA THR A 315 4.97 -12.74 -4.05
C THR A 315 5.28 -11.28 -3.70
N SER A 316 4.59 -10.75 -2.70
CA SER A 316 4.77 -9.40 -2.16
C SER A 316 4.73 -9.42 -0.64
N TYR A 317 5.29 -8.42 0.04
CA TYR A 317 5.25 -8.36 1.50
C TYR A 317 3.83 -8.45 2.08
N SER A 318 2.86 -7.78 1.44
CA SER A 318 1.46 -7.90 1.82
C SER A 318 0.92 -9.32 1.67
N ALA A 319 1.31 -10.05 0.63
CA ALA A 319 0.83 -11.41 0.38
C ALA A 319 1.52 -12.47 1.25
N LEU A 320 2.71 -12.17 1.82
CA LEU A 320 3.32 -13.03 2.84
C LEU A 320 2.39 -13.30 4.02
N ASN A 321 1.41 -12.43 4.29
CA ASN A 321 0.41 -12.66 5.34
C ASN A 321 -0.37 -13.97 5.16
N GLU A 322 -0.53 -14.46 3.94
CA GLU A 322 -1.14 -15.78 3.66
C GLU A 322 -0.24 -16.92 4.16
N LEU A 323 1.08 -16.70 4.25
CA LEU A 323 2.08 -17.70 4.60
C LEU A 323 2.42 -17.76 6.11
N LYS A 324 1.70 -17.03 6.96
CA LYS A 324 2.02 -16.92 8.40
C LYS A 324 1.98 -18.25 9.14
N ASP A 325 1.09 -19.13 8.70
CA ASP A 325 0.82 -20.41 9.33
C ASP A 325 1.56 -21.56 8.62
N ALA A 326 2.54 -21.25 7.75
CA ALA A 326 3.39 -22.27 7.15
C ALA A 326 4.15 -23.04 8.25
N ASP A 327 4.11 -24.37 8.16
CA ASP A 327 4.74 -25.30 9.10
C ASP A 327 6.13 -25.80 8.65
N PHE A 328 6.61 -25.29 7.51
CA PHE A 328 7.92 -25.56 6.93
C PHE A 328 8.74 -24.27 6.80
N PRO A 329 10.08 -24.34 6.79
CA PRO A 329 10.93 -23.17 6.69
C PRO A 329 10.95 -22.61 5.25
N PHE A 330 10.59 -21.34 5.12
CA PHE A 330 10.74 -20.57 3.89
C PHE A 330 11.51 -19.28 4.15
N ASP A 331 12.05 -18.67 3.10
CA ASP A 331 12.67 -17.35 3.19
C ASP A 331 12.45 -16.55 1.89
N ILE A 332 12.95 -15.32 1.86
CA ILE A 332 12.75 -14.37 0.77
C ILE A 332 14.06 -13.85 0.18
N ALA A 333 14.01 -13.45 -1.09
CA ALA A 333 15.14 -12.90 -1.83
C ALA A 333 14.67 -11.80 -2.82
N PRO A 334 15.60 -10.95 -3.32
CA PRO A 334 15.30 -10.06 -4.43
C PRO A 334 14.77 -10.86 -5.63
N LEU A 335 13.94 -10.23 -6.46
CA LEU A 335 13.60 -10.84 -7.73
C LEU A 335 14.83 -10.93 -8.64
N PRO A 336 14.90 -11.97 -9.49
CA PRO A 336 15.97 -12.06 -10.47
C PRO A 336 15.99 -10.85 -11.41
N SER A 337 17.17 -10.52 -11.91
CA SER A 337 17.35 -9.41 -12.84
C SER A 337 17.26 -9.85 -14.30
N LEU A 338 16.88 -8.90 -15.15
CA LEU A 338 17.16 -8.92 -16.58
C LEU A 338 18.35 -7.98 -16.86
N ARG A 339 18.15 -6.86 -17.57
CA ARG A 339 19.18 -5.81 -17.71
C ARG A 339 19.37 -4.97 -16.46
N ASP A 340 18.31 -4.83 -15.67
CA ASP A 340 18.27 -4.04 -14.45
C ASP A 340 17.65 -4.88 -13.30
N PHE A 341 17.93 -4.48 -12.05
CA PHE A 341 17.50 -5.18 -10.83
C PHE A 341 16.14 -4.69 -10.30
N ARG A 342 15.39 -3.94 -11.12
CA ARG A 342 14.15 -3.29 -10.71
C ARG A 342 13.12 -4.28 -10.20
N THR A 343 12.37 -3.90 -9.16
CA THR A 343 11.18 -4.62 -8.72
C THR A 343 9.99 -3.68 -8.67
N LEU A 344 8.80 -4.21 -8.98
CA LEU A 344 7.56 -3.45 -8.84
C LEU A 344 7.24 -3.28 -7.36
N MET A 345 6.77 -2.08 -7.02
CA MET A 345 6.24 -1.76 -5.70
C MET A 345 4.86 -1.14 -5.85
N ILE A 346 3.97 -1.46 -4.92
CA ILE A 346 2.69 -0.77 -4.75
C ILE A 346 2.76 0.01 -3.44
N VAL A 347 2.29 1.25 -3.47
CA VAL A 347 2.06 2.05 -2.26
C VAL A 347 0.55 2.17 -2.05
N ILE A 348 0.10 1.90 -0.82
CA ILE A 348 -1.29 2.05 -0.43
C ILE A 348 -1.37 3.11 0.66
N GLY A 349 -2.24 4.08 0.47
CA GLY A 349 -2.47 5.17 1.42
C GLY A 349 -3.95 5.41 1.70
N LEU A 350 -4.21 6.43 2.51
CA LEU A 350 -5.52 6.91 2.92
C LEU A 350 -5.81 8.23 2.21
N ALA A 351 -6.92 8.27 1.48
CA ALA A 351 -7.45 9.46 0.85
C ALA A 351 -8.71 9.91 1.59
N ILE A 352 -8.93 11.22 1.66
CA ILE A 352 -10.11 11.81 2.30
C ILE A 352 -10.95 12.47 1.22
N ASN A 353 -12.25 12.26 1.25
CA ASN A 353 -13.17 12.90 0.31
C ASN A 353 -13.27 14.40 0.62
N HIS A 354 -12.93 15.25 -0.35
CA HIS A 354 -13.04 16.71 -0.21
C HIS A 354 -14.46 17.17 0.14
N LYS A 355 -15.50 16.44 -0.31
CA LYS A 355 -16.91 16.73 -0.03
C LYS A 355 -17.42 16.16 1.29
N SER A 356 -16.60 15.42 2.05
CA SER A 356 -17.03 14.81 3.31
C SER A 356 -17.62 15.84 4.27
N LYS A 357 -18.82 15.54 4.77
CA LYS A 357 -19.51 16.34 5.81
C LYS A 357 -18.94 16.13 7.22
N VAL A 358 -18.14 15.08 7.41
CA VAL A 358 -17.52 14.71 8.70
C VAL A 358 -15.99 14.72 8.60
N LYS A 359 -15.46 15.66 7.80
CA LYS A 359 -14.05 15.73 7.39
C LYS A 359 -13.06 15.72 8.56
N GLU A 360 -13.34 16.43 9.65
CA GLU A 360 -12.46 16.46 10.82
C GLU A 360 -12.37 15.08 11.50
N ALA A 361 -13.50 14.37 11.63
CA ALA A 361 -13.52 13.00 12.15
C ALA A 361 -12.81 12.01 11.19
N ALA A 362 -12.93 12.22 9.88
CA ALA A 362 -12.21 11.44 8.88
C ALA A 362 -10.68 11.68 8.94
N LYS A 363 -10.24 12.94 9.08
CA LYS A 363 -8.83 13.32 9.30
C LYS A 363 -8.29 12.68 10.58
N LEU A 364 -9.06 12.73 11.67
CA LEU A 364 -8.68 12.10 12.94
C LEU A 364 -8.50 10.58 12.82
N LEU A 365 -9.37 9.89 12.08
CA LEU A 365 -9.18 8.46 11.77
C LEU A 365 -7.90 8.23 10.94
N GLY A 366 -7.66 9.05 9.92
CA GLY A 366 -6.45 8.97 9.09
C GLY A 366 -5.16 9.13 9.91
N ASP A 367 -5.12 10.15 10.76
CA ASP A 367 -3.99 10.43 11.65
C ASP A 367 -3.79 9.30 12.68
N PHE A 368 -4.87 8.75 13.24
CA PHE A 368 -4.79 7.62 14.15
C PHE A 368 -4.18 6.38 13.48
N LEU A 369 -4.63 6.02 12.27
CA LEU A 369 -4.15 4.84 11.54
C LEU A 369 -2.68 4.96 11.13
N ARG A 370 -2.20 6.19 10.94
CA ARG A 370 -0.81 6.51 10.59
C ARG A 370 0.09 6.81 11.79
N SER A 371 -0.49 6.94 12.99
CA SER A 371 0.28 7.10 14.22
C SER A 371 1.32 5.98 14.38
N TYR A 372 2.43 6.30 15.04
CA TYR A 372 3.50 5.33 15.30
C TYR A 372 2.96 4.04 15.95
N ASP A 373 2.03 4.14 16.90
CA ASP A 373 1.49 2.98 17.61
C ASP A 373 0.60 2.10 16.74
N SER A 374 -0.20 2.70 15.86
CA SER A 374 -1.01 1.95 14.87
C SER A 374 -0.12 1.26 13.84
N GLN A 375 0.87 1.97 13.30
CA GLN A 375 1.81 1.45 12.31
C GLN A 375 2.74 0.38 12.90
N LEU A 376 3.17 0.53 14.15
CA LEU A 376 3.89 -0.52 14.88
C LEU A 376 2.96 -1.72 15.15
N GLY A 377 1.67 -1.45 15.35
CA GLY A 377 0.63 -2.47 15.41
C GLY A 377 0.53 -3.31 14.13
N ILE A 378 0.63 -2.66 12.95
CA ILE A 378 0.72 -3.35 11.65
C ILE A 378 1.97 -4.22 11.64
N HIS A 379 3.15 -3.61 11.82
CA HIS A 379 4.44 -4.32 11.81
C HIS A 379 4.38 -5.57 12.70
N ARG A 380 4.01 -5.44 13.97
CA ARG A 380 4.12 -6.54 14.95
C ARG A 380 3.14 -7.72 14.76
N HIS A 381 2.13 -7.58 13.92
CA HIS A 381 1.08 -8.61 13.78
C HIS A 381 0.78 -8.99 12.32
N THR A 382 1.44 -8.33 11.37
CA THR A 382 1.36 -8.65 9.95
C THR A 382 2.76 -8.74 9.36
N LEU A 383 2.84 -9.29 8.15
CA LEU A 383 4.08 -9.33 7.36
C LEU A 383 4.13 -8.17 6.35
N SER A 384 3.18 -7.23 6.43
CA SER A 384 3.19 -6.02 5.61
C SER A 384 4.13 -4.97 6.18
N ILE A 385 4.69 -4.13 5.30
CA ILE A 385 5.60 -3.05 5.70
C ILE A 385 4.79 -1.77 5.93
N PRO A 386 4.77 -1.21 7.16
CA PRO A 386 4.11 0.07 7.41
C PRO A 386 4.85 1.24 6.74
N ALA A 387 4.11 2.29 6.38
CA ALA A 387 4.69 3.48 5.76
C ALA A 387 5.51 4.33 6.74
N ASN A 388 5.19 4.26 8.04
CA ASN A 388 5.97 4.94 9.07
C ASN A 388 7.35 4.26 9.23
N LYS A 389 8.42 4.96 8.85
CA LYS A 389 9.79 4.40 8.82
C LYS A 389 10.24 3.86 10.18
N ARG A 390 9.90 4.55 11.26
CA ARG A 390 10.28 4.12 12.63
C ARG A 390 9.55 2.85 13.05
N ALA A 391 8.32 2.65 12.60
CA ALA A 391 7.58 1.42 12.85
C ALA A 391 8.09 0.27 11.97
N ALA A 392 8.37 0.54 10.70
CA ALA A 392 8.88 -0.46 9.74
C ALA A 392 10.24 -1.02 10.17
N GLU A 393 11.15 -0.15 10.62
CA GLU A 393 12.51 -0.51 11.03
C GLU A 393 12.62 -0.82 12.54
N TRP A 394 11.51 -1.14 13.20
CA TRP A 394 11.52 -1.48 14.62
C TRP A 394 12.22 -2.82 14.86
N THR A 395 13.09 -2.90 15.88
CA THR A 395 13.95 -4.07 16.17
C THR A 395 13.74 -4.64 17.59
N GLY A 396 12.53 -4.56 18.13
CA GLY A 396 12.23 -5.15 19.44
C GLY A 396 11.79 -6.61 19.35
N GLU A 397 11.13 -7.10 20.41
CA GLU A 397 10.68 -8.50 20.51
C GLU A 397 9.57 -8.84 19.48
N GLU A 398 9.95 -9.65 18.50
CA GLU A 398 9.04 -10.21 17.50
C GLU A 398 8.23 -11.38 18.07
N LYS A 399 6.90 -11.35 17.87
CA LYS A 399 6.00 -12.45 18.25
C LYS A 399 5.49 -13.25 17.06
N LEU A 400 5.65 -12.71 15.86
CA LEU A 400 5.21 -13.30 14.61
C LEU A 400 6.38 -14.07 13.99
N SER A 401 6.14 -15.28 13.48
CA SER A 401 7.13 -15.99 12.67
C SER A 401 7.36 -15.21 11.36
N ARG A 402 8.61 -14.89 11.05
CA ARG A 402 8.99 -14.15 9.84
C ARG A 402 10.09 -14.87 9.08
N PRO A 403 10.18 -14.66 7.76
CA PRO A 403 11.38 -14.98 7.00
C PRO A 403 12.63 -14.41 7.69
N SER A 404 13.73 -15.15 7.73
CA SER A 404 14.99 -14.66 8.30
C SER A 404 15.47 -13.37 7.64
N ARG A 405 15.14 -13.18 6.36
CA ARG A 405 15.46 -11.98 5.58
C ARG A 405 14.30 -10.98 5.50
N TYR A 406 13.39 -10.94 6.47
CA TYR A 406 12.25 -10.01 6.47
C TYR A 406 12.63 -8.53 6.22
N TYR A 407 13.79 -8.07 6.69
CA TYR A 407 14.23 -6.69 6.47
C TYR A 407 14.88 -6.45 5.09
N LEU A 408 14.84 -7.43 4.19
CA LEU A 408 15.38 -7.34 2.83
C LEU A 408 14.88 -6.11 2.09
N TYR A 409 13.63 -5.67 2.33
CA TYR A 409 13.07 -4.49 1.68
C TYR A 409 13.96 -3.24 1.84
N ARG A 410 14.72 -3.13 2.94
CA ARG A 410 15.65 -2.01 3.20
C ARG A 410 16.85 -2.02 2.24
N GLU A 411 17.32 -3.21 1.90
CA GLU A 411 18.46 -3.41 0.99
C GLU A 411 18.06 -3.15 -0.46
N ILE A 412 16.82 -3.51 -0.83
CA ILE A 412 16.33 -3.41 -2.21
C ILE A 412 15.58 -2.10 -2.51
N ILE A 413 15.52 -1.14 -1.59
CA ILE A 413 14.89 0.19 -1.83
C ILE A 413 15.33 0.83 -3.17
N PRO A 414 16.63 0.84 -3.55
CA PRO A 414 17.06 1.47 -4.81
C PRO A 414 16.43 0.84 -6.07
N THR A 415 15.92 -0.39 -5.96
CA THR A 415 15.31 -1.15 -7.05
C THR A 415 13.81 -0.87 -7.22
N PHE A 416 13.16 -0.23 -6.25
CA PHE A 416 11.70 -0.02 -6.28
C PHE A 416 11.29 0.85 -7.45
N ARG A 417 10.30 0.39 -8.20
CA ARG A 417 9.71 1.11 -9.32
C ARG A 417 8.19 0.99 -9.28
N LEU A 418 7.52 2.07 -9.66
CA LEU A 418 6.08 2.02 -9.90
C LEU A 418 5.79 1.61 -11.34
N ALA A 419 4.61 1.03 -11.57
CA ALA A 419 4.16 0.75 -12.93
C ALA A 419 4.01 2.04 -13.77
N SER A 420 3.70 3.18 -13.14
CA SER A 420 3.58 4.49 -13.78
C SER A 420 4.90 4.99 -14.40
N GLU A 421 6.06 4.47 -13.99
CA GLU A 421 7.34 4.81 -14.61
C GLU A 421 7.50 4.30 -16.05
N LEU A 422 6.64 3.37 -16.48
CA LEU A 422 6.50 3.03 -17.89
C LEU A 422 5.93 4.18 -18.72
N LYS A 423 5.36 5.23 -18.09
CA LYS A 423 4.75 6.39 -18.75
C LYS A 423 3.63 6.02 -19.74
N LEU A 424 2.90 4.98 -19.40
CA LEU A 424 1.68 4.55 -20.11
C LEU A 424 0.48 4.87 -19.23
N SER A 425 -0.56 5.44 -19.83
CA SER A 425 -1.88 5.51 -19.18
C SER A 425 -2.45 4.11 -18.93
N SER A 426 -3.45 4.01 -18.06
CA SER A 426 -4.19 2.76 -17.79
C SER A 426 -4.69 2.07 -19.08
N ASN A 427 -5.20 2.86 -20.03
CA ASN A 427 -5.67 2.38 -21.34
C ASN A 427 -4.55 1.94 -22.27
N GLU A 428 -3.44 2.69 -22.31
CA GLU A 428 -2.27 2.36 -23.12
C GLU A 428 -1.60 1.07 -22.60
N LEU A 429 -1.43 0.93 -21.27
CA LEU A 429 -0.89 -0.30 -20.66
C LEU A 429 -1.81 -1.51 -20.94
N SER A 430 -3.13 -1.31 -20.90
CA SER A 430 -4.10 -2.35 -21.28
C SER A 430 -4.01 -2.73 -22.75
N ALA A 431 -3.68 -1.79 -23.64
CA ALA A 431 -3.45 -2.06 -25.05
C ALA A 431 -2.19 -2.92 -25.25
N VAL A 432 -1.07 -2.58 -24.60
CA VAL A 432 0.15 -3.41 -24.59
C VAL A 432 -0.19 -4.83 -24.12
N TYR A 433 -0.92 -4.95 -23.01
CA TYR A 433 -1.32 -6.23 -22.44
C TYR A 433 -2.14 -7.10 -23.40
N ARG A 434 -3.10 -6.52 -24.14
CA ARG A 434 -3.92 -7.26 -25.11
C ARG A 434 -3.07 -7.90 -26.21
N GLU A 435 -2.16 -7.13 -26.79
CA GLU A 435 -1.26 -7.63 -27.85
C GLU A 435 -0.23 -8.62 -27.30
N ALA A 436 0.30 -8.37 -26.09
CA ALA A 436 1.23 -9.28 -25.43
C ALA A 436 0.60 -10.66 -25.16
N LYS A 437 -0.68 -10.73 -24.77
CA LYS A 437 -1.41 -12.00 -24.62
C LYS A 437 -1.45 -12.83 -25.91
N LEU A 438 -1.64 -12.17 -27.06
CA LEU A 438 -1.66 -12.86 -28.36
C LEU A 438 -0.28 -13.44 -28.69
N TYR A 439 0.79 -12.70 -28.37
CA TYR A 439 2.17 -13.21 -28.47
C TYR A 439 2.45 -14.38 -27.52
N TRP A 440 2.10 -14.25 -26.24
CA TRP A 440 2.29 -15.31 -25.25
C TRP A 440 1.54 -16.60 -25.62
N SER A 441 0.33 -16.45 -26.19
CA SER A 441 -0.47 -17.56 -26.71
C SER A 441 0.04 -18.18 -28.01
N GLY A 442 1.12 -17.64 -28.60
CA GLY A 442 1.70 -18.12 -29.87
C GLY A 442 0.95 -17.68 -31.12
N LEU A 443 -0.02 -16.76 -31.01
CA LEU A 443 -0.77 -16.23 -32.14
C LEU A 443 -0.01 -15.16 -32.93
N TYR A 444 1.00 -14.52 -32.32
CA TYR A 444 1.90 -13.58 -32.97
C TYR A 444 3.37 -14.01 -32.86
N ASP A 445 4.15 -13.66 -33.88
CA ASP A 445 5.60 -13.65 -33.83
C ASP A 445 6.14 -12.33 -33.26
N ARG A 446 7.45 -12.26 -33.01
CA ARG A 446 8.10 -11.07 -32.43
C ARG A 446 7.87 -9.80 -33.27
N PRO A 447 8.07 -9.81 -34.61
CA PRO A 447 7.82 -8.60 -35.42
C PRO A 447 6.36 -8.16 -35.40
N THR A 448 5.41 -9.09 -35.39
CA THR A 448 3.98 -8.77 -35.41
C THR A 448 3.52 -8.15 -34.11
N VAL A 449 3.89 -8.70 -32.95
CA VAL A 449 3.51 -8.11 -31.66
C VAL A 449 4.10 -6.72 -31.47
N CYS A 450 5.37 -6.50 -31.85
CA CYS A 450 5.96 -5.16 -31.72
C CYS A 450 5.20 -4.12 -32.56
N ARG A 451 4.95 -4.43 -33.85
CA ARG A 451 4.17 -3.54 -34.75
C ARG A 451 2.76 -3.30 -34.24
N ASN A 452 2.10 -4.33 -33.71
CA ASN A 452 0.73 -4.18 -33.24
C ASN A 452 0.64 -3.38 -31.94
N ILE A 453 1.59 -3.55 -31.01
CA ILE A 453 1.68 -2.70 -29.81
C ILE A 453 1.91 -1.24 -30.22
N GLU A 454 2.87 -0.98 -31.11
CA GLU A 454 3.15 0.38 -31.60
C GLU A 454 1.90 1.00 -32.25
N ARG A 455 1.21 0.23 -33.11
CA ARG A 455 -0.04 0.66 -33.74
C ARG A 455 -1.13 0.93 -32.71
N ALA A 456 -1.29 0.07 -31.71
CA ALA A 456 -2.32 0.20 -30.69
C ALA A 456 -2.09 1.43 -29.80
N LEU A 457 -0.83 1.72 -29.46
CA LEU A 457 -0.45 2.91 -28.69
C LEU A 457 -0.62 4.21 -29.49
N ASN A 458 -0.48 4.15 -30.81
CA ASN A 458 -0.66 5.28 -31.72
C ASN A 458 -2.08 5.41 -32.28
N ALA A 459 -2.98 4.48 -31.95
CA ALA A 459 -4.35 4.53 -32.41
C ALA A 459 -5.07 5.75 -31.80
N PRO A 460 -6.01 6.39 -32.53
CA PRO A 460 -6.84 7.44 -31.97
C PRO A 460 -7.52 6.91 -30.71
N LYS A 461 -7.35 7.62 -29.58
CA LYS A 461 -8.06 7.25 -28.34
C LYS A 461 -9.55 7.25 -28.64
N PRO A 462 -10.30 6.17 -28.34
CA PRO A 462 -11.75 6.28 -28.39
C PRO A 462 -12.15 7.43 -27.47
N LEU A 463 -12.99 8.35 -27.99
CA LEU A 463 -13.67 9.34 -27.16
C LEU A 463 -14.27 8.58 -25.98
N ILE A 464 -14.05 9.06 -24.76
CA ILE A 464 -14.56 8.49 -23.51
C ILE A 464 -16.08 8.40 -23.63
N ALA A 465 -16.58 7.29 -24.18
CA ALA A 465 -17.96 6.90 -24.12
C ALA A 465 -18.08 6.07 -22.86
N ALA A 466 -19.00 6.48 -21.97
CA ALA A 466 -19.36 5.76 -20.77
C ALA A 466 -19.40 4.26 -21.06
N GLU A 467 -18.47 3.50 -20.46
CA GLU A 467 -18.32 2.07 -20.70
C GLU A 467 -19.59 1.36 -20.23
N GLN A 468 -20.42 0.99 -21.20
CA GLN A 468 -21.41 -0.05 -21.03
C GLN A 468 -20.67 -1.37 -20.84
N VAL A 469 -20.86 -1.94 -19.65
CA VAL A 469 -21.12 -3.36 -19.37
C VAL A 469 -20.91 -4.29 -20.58
N ARG A 470 -19.91 -5.16 -20.50
CA ARG A 470 -20.11 -6.60 -20.75
C ARG A 470 -18.95 -7.45 -20.25
N GLU A 471 -19.37 -8.53 -19.64
CA GLU A 471 -18.63 -9.58 -18.93
C GLU A 471 -17.62 -10.31 -19.81
N SER A 472 -16.51 -10.70 -19.20
CA SER A 472 -16.08 -12.09 -19.07
C SER A 472 -15.06 -12.21 -17.95
#